data_AF-A0A6L9S3P6-F1
#
_entry.id   AF-A0A6L9S3P6-F1
#
_cell.length_a   1.000
_cell.length_b   1.000
_cell.length_c   1.000
_cell.angle_alpha   90.00
_cell.angle_beta   90.00
_cell.angle_gamma   90.00
#
_symmetry.space_group_name_H-M   'P 1'
#
loop_
_entity.id
_entity.type
_entity.pdbx_description
1 polymer ?
#
loop_
_entity_poly.entity_id
_entity_poly.type
_entity_poly.pdbx_seq_one_letter_code
_entity_poly.pdbx_strand_id
1 'polypeptide(L)' 'MFADEYGLTSTSGLVDAVIDMQQELIGLVHTLAEAGRQPQTQWVADGHLDELNQRLDWTRTHRHLFE' A
#
# COMPACT_ATOMS: atom_id res chain seq x y z
N MET A 1 14.82 6.99 -12.10
CA MET A 1 15.09 6.13 -10.93
C MET A 1 13.77 5.89 -10.20
N PHE A 2 13.64 4.83 -9.40
CA PHE A 2 12.37 4.49 -8.73
C PHE A 2 11.79 5.65 -7.89
N ALA A 3 12.63 6.50 -7.29
CA ALA A 3 12.19 7.69 -6.55
C ALA A 3 11.52 8.77 -7.41
N ASP A 4 11.90 8.90 -8.69
CA ASP A 4 11.37 9.92 -9.59
C ASP A 4 9.89 9.69 -9.89
N GLU A 5 9.44 8.42 -9.94
CA GLU A 5 8.04 8.03 -10.13
C GLU A 5 7.13 8.49 -8.98
N TYR A 6 7.73 8.73 -7.81
CA TYR A 6 7.06 9.28 -6.63
C TYR A 6 7.29 10.78 -6.47
N GLY A 7 7.87 11.45 -7.47
CA GLY A 7 8.16 12.89 -7.44
C GLY A 7 9.32 13.29 -6.53
N LEU A 8 10.16 12.35 -6.12
CA LEU A 8 11.28 12.58 -5.21
C LEU A 8 12.59 12.66 -5.98
N THR A 9 13.43 13.63 -5.59
CA THR A 9 14.78 13.81 -6.18
C THR A 9 15.84 12.93 -5.53
N SER A 10 15.47 12.18 -4.48
CA SER A 10 16.33 11.23 -3.78
C SER A 10 15.48 10.11 -3.18
N THR A 11 16.10 9.06 -2.65
CA THR A 11 15.42 7.99 -1.92
C THR A 11 14.91 8.41 -0.54
N SER A 12 15.31 9.59 -0.04
CA SER A 12 14.77 10.15 1.20
C SER A 12 13.26 10.38 1.07
N GLY A 13 12.48 9.82 1.99
CA GLY A 13 11.01 9.91 1.96
C GLY A 13 10.32 8.96 0.97
N LEU A 14 11.08 8.16 0.23
CA LEU A 14 10.52 7.20 -0.73
C LEU A 14 9.67 6.12 -0.05
N VAL A 15 10.11 5.64 1.11
CA VAL A 15 9.38 4.62 1.88
C VAL A 15 8.01 5.15 2.30
N ASP A 16 7.93 6.41 2.73
CA ASP A 16 6.65 7.05 3.10
C ASP A 16 5.74 7.19 1.88
N ALA A 17 6.28 7.68 0.76
CA ALA A 17 5.50 7.85 -0.46
C ALA A 17 4.93 6.51 -0.96
N VAL A 18 5.67 5.41 -0.81
CA VAL A 18 5.20 4.06 -1.14
C VAL A 18 4.12 3.59 -0.16
N ILE A 19 4.29 3.84 1.14
CA ILE A 19 3.29 3.50 2.18
C ILE A 19 1.97 4.23 1.89
N ASP A 20 2.02 5.53 1.63
CA ASP A 20 0.84 6.35 1.37
C ASP A 20 0.09 5.87 0.13
N MET A 21 0.80 5.62 -0.98
CA MET A 21 0.20 5.08 -2.20
C MET A 21 -0.45 3.72 -1.96
N GLN A 22 0.20 2.82 -1.21
CA GLN A 22 -0.36 1.51 -0.90
C GLN A 22 -1.60 1.60 -0.01
N GLN A 23 -1.65 2.55 0.93
CA GLN A 23 -2.86 2.79 1.72
C GLN A 23 -4.04 3.28 0.88
N GLU A 24 -3.79 4.21 -0.04
CA GLU A 24 -4.81 4.68 -0.98
C GLU A 24 -5.36 3.54 -1.84
N LEU A 25 -4.47 2.68 -2.34
CA LEU A 25 -4.85 1.50 -3.13
C LEU A 25 -5.72 0.52 -2.32
N ILE A 26 -5.33 0.22 -1.08
CA ILE A 26 -6.12 -0.65 -0.18
C ILE A 26 -7.52 -0.05 0.05
N GLY A 27 -7.61 1.25 0.31
CA GLY A 27 -8.89 1.94 0.47
C GLY A 27 -9.77 1.88 -0.79
N LEU A 28 -9.17 2.04 -1.96
CA LEU A 28 -9.88 1.89 -3.24
C LEU A 28 -10.40 0.47 -3.44
N VAL A 29 -9.58 -0.55 -3.17
CA VAL A 29 -10.00 -1.95 -3.27
C VAL A 29 -11.15 -2.25 -2.30
N HIS A 30 -11.08 -1.74 -1.07
CA HIS A 30 -12.19 -1.87 -0.11
C HIS A 30 -13.48 -1.26 -0.65
N THR A 31 -13.42 -0.02 -1.17
CA THR A 31 -14.58 0.67 -1.75
C THR A 31 -15.18 -0.10 -2.93
N LEU A 32 -14.34 -0.66 -3.79
CA LEU A 32 -14.77 -1.47 -4.94
C LEU A 32 -15.40 -2.79 -4.49
N ALA A 33 -14.85 -3.41 -3.44
CA ALA A 33 -15.40 -4.64 -2.87
C ALA A 33 -16.77 -4.42 -2.22
N GLU A 34 -16.95 -3.31 -1.48
CA GLU A 34 -18.25 -2.89 -0.93
C GLU A 34 -19.29 -2.66 -2.03
N ALA A 35 -18.85 -2.16 -3.18
CA ALA A 35 -19.69 -2.02 -4.38
C ALA A 35 -19.91 -3.34 -5.15
N GLY A 36 -19.43 -4.48 -4.64
CA GLY A 36 -19.59 -5.80 -5.25
C GLY A 36 -18.75 -6.04 -6.51
N ARG A 37 -17.70 -5.25 -6.74
CA ARG A 37 -16.85 -5.36 -7.93
C ARG A 37 -15.85 -6.49 -7.79
N GLN A 38 -15.77 -7.31 -8.83
CA GLN A 38 -14.77 -8.36 -8.96
C GLN A 38 -13.54 -7.82 -9.71
N PRO A 39 -12.31 -8.26 -9.34
CA PRO A 39 -12.00 -9.29 -8.34
C PRO A 39 -11.91 -8.78 -6.88
N GLN A 40 -12.21 -7.51 -6.61
CA GLN A 40 -11.97 -6.89 -5.30
C GLN A 40 -12.79 -7.54 -4.17
N THR A 41 -14.04 -7.92 -4.44
CA THR A 41 -14.85 -8.69 -3.46
C THR A 41 -14.16 -10.02 -3.11
N GLN A 42 -13.61 -10.73 -4.09
CA GLN A 42 -12.90 -11.99 -3.85
C GLN A 42 -11.62 -11.75 -3.04
N TRP A 43 -10.84 -10.72 -3.38
CA TRP A 43 -9.61 -10.39 -2.65
C TRP A 43 -9.86 -10.06 -1.18
N VAL A 44 -10.96 -9.37 -0.88
CA VAL A 44 -11.38 -9.12 0.51
C VAL A 44 -11.78 -10.43 1.20
N ALA A 45 -12.58 -11.27 0.53
CA ALA A 45 -12.98 -12.56 1.08
C ALA A 45 -11.79 -13.50 1.35
N ASP A 46 -10.75 -13.44 0.53
CA ASP A 46 -9.53 -14.22 0.67
C ASP A 46 -8.52 -13.61 1.66
N GLY A 47 -8.84 -12.46 2.27
CA GLY A 47 -8.00 -11.81 3.29
C GLY A 47 -6.78 -11.10 2.74
N HIS A 48 -6.71 -10.82 1.44
CA HIS A 48 -5.54 -10.15 0.83
C HIS A 48 -5.31 -8.74 1.39
N LEU A 49 -6.37 -8.00 1.72
CA LEU A 49 -6.22 -6.67 2.31
C LEU A 49 -5.63 -6.73 3.73
N ASP A 50 -5.96 -7.76 4.50
CA ASP A 50 -5.38 -7.95 5.84
C ASP A 50 -3.88 -8.20 5.76
N GLU A 51 -3.45 -9.02 4.80
CA GLU A 51 -2.04 -9.27 4.54
C GLU A 51 -1.30 -7.98 4.11
N LEU A 52 -1.90 -7.18 3.23
CA LEU A 52 -1.31 -5.91 2.81
C LEU A 52 -1.19 -4.91 3.98
N ASN A 53 -2.21 -4.82 4.83
CA ASN A 53 -2.17 -3.97 6.02
C ASN A 53 -1.08 -4.42 7.00
N GLN A 54 -0.92 -5.72 7.24
CA GLN A 54 0.15 -6.25 8.08
C GLN A 54 1.55 -5.91 7.52
N ARG A 55 1.72 -5.99 6.20
CA ARG A 55 2.99 -5.60 5.54
C ARG A 55 3.27 -4.11 5.67
N LEU A 56 2.24 -3.26 5.57
CA LEU A 56 2.39 -1.82 5.79
C LEU A 56 2.79 -1.50 7.22
N ASP A 57 2.15 -2.12 8.21
CA ASP A 57 2.51 -1.93 9.63
C ASP A 57 3.92 -2.41 9.94
N TRP A 58 4.32 -3.55 9.35
CA TRP A 58 5.70 -4.01 9.45
C TRP A 58 6.67 -2.99 8.84
N THR A 59 6.37 -2.49 7.64
CA THR A 59 7.23 -1.52 6.94
C THR A 59 7.37 -0.22 7.73
N ARG A 60 6.27 0.28 8.31
CA ARG A 60 6.30 1.45 9.22
C ARG A 60 7.18 1.23 10.43
N THR A 61 7.01 0.07 11.08
CA THR A 61 7.78 -0.30 12.27
C THR A 61 9.28 -0.43 11.96
N HIS A 62 9.61 -0.92 10.76
CA HIS A 62 10.98 -1.20 10.33
C HIS A 62 11.50 -0.19 9.31
N ARG A 63 10.90 1.01 9.24
CA ARG A 63 11.25 2.06 8.28
C ARG A 63 12.75 2.34 8.23
N HIS A 64 13.40 2.33 9.39
CA HIS A 64 14.84 2.55 9.58
C HIS A 64 15.74 1.54 8.84
N LEU A 65 15.22 0.40 8.40
CA LEU A 65 15.99 -0.56 7.59
C LEU A 65 16.15 -0.12 6.13
N PHE A 66 15.43 0.91 5.71
CA PHE A 66 15.35 1.38 4.33
C PHE A 66 15.78 2.86 4.14
N GLU A 67 16.21 3.51 5.22
CA GLU A 67 16.83 4.85 5.21
C GLU A 67 18.36 4.76 5.25
#